data_AF-A0A494WXK1-F1
#
_entry.id   AF-A0A494WXK1-F1
#
_cell.length_a   1.000
_cell.length_b   1.000
_cell.length_c   1.000
_cell.angle_alpha   90.00
_cell.angle_beta   90.00
_cell.angle_gamma   90.00
#
_symmetry.space_group_name_H-M   'P 1'
#
loop_
_entity.id
_entity.type
_entity.pdbx_description
1 polymer ?
#
loop_
_entity_poly.entity_id
_entity_poly.type
_entity_poly.pdbx_seq_one_letter_code
_entity_poly.pdbx_strand_id
1 'polypeptide(L)'
;MRYEEAEDFFALQGSIVMKLTTEAAIGVCEQAAQRGLLVSRIEGGIWHNPGFEARIDCIWDGGDPPLDVQAAHENNLAAIEFIRSELPEHDAFIITSLPIAGRV
;
A
#
# COMPACT_ATOMS: atom_id res chain seq x y z
N MET A 1 -5.80 -13.39 8.17
CA MET A 1 -6.77 -12.34 8.54
C MET A 1 -6.63 -11.21 7.52
N ARG A 2 -7.75 -10.59 7.13
CA ARG A 2 -7.78 -9.36 6.33
C ARG A 2 -8.10 -8.20 7.27
N TYR A 3 -7.30 -7.16 7.24
CA TYR A 3 -7.39 -5.99 8.12
C TYR A 3 -8.18 -4.88 7.42
N GLU A 4 -8.99 -4.18 8.19
CA GLU A 4 -9.95 -3.18 7.68
C GLU A 4 -9.52 -1.75 8.00
N GLU A 5 -8.52 -1.59 8.86
CA GLU A 5 -8.04 -0.29 9.34
C GLU A 5 -6.60 -0.02 8.88
N ALA A 6 -6.37 1.18 8.35
CA ALA A 6 -5.02 1.61 7.97
C ALA A 6 -4.08 1.75 9.18
N GLU A 7 -4.61 2.09 10.37
CA GLU A 7 -3.78 2.24 11.56
C GLU A 7 -3.09 0.92 11.96
N ASP A 8 -3.75 -0.22 11.75
CA ASP A 8 -3.18 -1.53 12.05
C ASP A 8 -1.90 -1.78 11.26
N PHE A 9 -1.84 -1.30 10.01
CA PHE A 9 -0.63 -1.39 9.19
C PHE A 9 0.56 -0.71 9.87
N PHE A 10 0.36 0.50 10.41
CA PHE A 10 1.44 1.25 11.06
C PHE A 10 1.75 0.69 12.46
N ALA A 11 0.73 0.39 13.26
CA ALA A 11 0.88 -0.09 14.62
C ALA A 11 1.53 -1.49 14.70
N LEU A 12 1.26 -2.35 13.73
CA LEU A 12 1.70 -3.75 13.71
C LEU A 12 2.82 -4.03 12.73
N GLN A 13 3.44 -2.99 12.13
CA GLN A 13 4.51 -3.12 11.14
C GLN A 13 4.08 -4.02 9.95
N GLY A 14 2.91 -3.72 9.39
CA GLY A 14 2.21 -4.55 8.40
C GLY A 14 2.84 -4.60 7.00
N SER A 15 3.90 -3.85 6.75
CA SER A 15 4.59 -3.82 5.46
C SER A 15 4.92 -5.24 4.96
N ILE A 16 4.73 -5.51 3.67
CA ILE A 16 5.05 -6.79 2.98
C ILE A 16 4.12 -7.96 3.36
N VAL A 17 3.47 -7.94 4.53
CA VAL A 17 2.78 -9.13 5.07
C VAL A 17 1.30 -8.94 5.31
N MET A 18 0.84 -7.73 5.59
CA MET A 18 -0.54 -7.44 5.98
C MET A 18 -1.47 -7.44 4.77
N LYS A 19 -2.57 -8.20 4.86
CA LYS A 19 -3.63 -8.23 3.85
C LYS A 19 -4.66 -7.20 4.25
N LEU A 20 -4.84 -6.17 3.44
CA LEU A 20 -5.69 -5.03 3.70
C LEU A 20 -6.95 -5.12 2.83
N THR A 21 -8.08 -4.62 3.32
CA THR A 21 -9.19 -4.23 2.44
C THR A 21 -8.78 -3.08 1.53
N THR A 22 -9.56 -2.85 0.47
CA THR A 22 -9.39 -1.68 -0.41
C THR A 22 -9.32 -0.37 0.37
N GLU A 23 -10.27 -0.13 1.27
CA GLU A 23 -10.33 1.10 2.07
C GLU A 23 -9.11 1.24 3.00
N ALA A 24 -8.69 0.14 3.65
CA ALA A 24 -7.50 0.15 4.48
C ALA A 24 -6.23 0.43 3.67
N ALA A 25 -6.11 -0.16 2.47
CA ALA A 25 -4.97 0.06 1.58
C ALA A 25 -4.89 1.52 1.08
N ILE A 26 -6.03 2.12 0.73
CA ILE A 26 -6.12 3.55 0.39
C ILE A 26 -5.69 4.39 1.60
N GLY A 27 -6.23 4.11 2.79
CA GLY A 27 -5.89 4.85 4.01
C GLY A 27 -4.40 4.76 4.37
N VAL A 28 -3.74 3.62 4.11
CA VAL A 28 -2.28 3.50 4.26
C VAL A 28 -1.56 4.44 3.30
N CYS A 29 -1.95 4.47 2.03
CA CYS A 29 -1.32 5.34 1.03
C CYS A 29 -1.51 6.83 1.37
N GLU A 30 -2.70 7.23 1.83
CA GLU A 30 -2.99 8.62 2.24
C GLU A 30 -2.10 9.08 3.40
N GLN A 31 -1.86 8.21 4.38
CA GLN A 31 -1.14 8.54 5.61
C GLN A 31 0.38 8.33 5.52
N ALA A 32 0.86 7.51 4.58
CA ALA A 32 2.24 7.04 4.55
C ALA A 32 3.28 8.19 4.52
N ALA A 33 3.09 9.21 3.66
CA ALA A 33 4.08 10.29 3.52
C ALA A 33 4.22 11.12 4.80
N GLN A 34 3.10 11.42 5.48
CA GLN A 34 3.10 12.14 6.76
C GLN A 34 3.77 11.33 7.88
N ARG A 35 3.79 10.00 7.75
CA ARG A 35 4.48 9.07 8.64
C ARG A 35 5.92 8.76 8.21
N GLY A 36 6.46 9.48 7.22
CA GLY A 36 7.83 9.30 6.75
C GLY A 36 8.03 8.07 5.86
N LEU A 37 6.96 7.58 5.22
CA LEU A 37 6.98 6.37 4.41
C LEU A 37 6.59 6.63 2.94
N LEU A 38 7.30 5.96 2.06
CA LEU A 38 7.01 5.81 0.64
C LEU A 38 6.35 4.46 0.40
N VAL A 39 5.23 4.41 -0.33
CA VAL A 39 4.67 3.16 -0.85
C VAL A 39 5.46 2.75 -2.08
N SER A 40 6.30 1.73 -1.96
CA SER A 40 7.21 1.29 -3.04
C SER A 40 6.61 0.18 -3.89
N ARG A 41 5.63 -0.57 -3.37
CA ARG A 41 4.96 -1.64 -4.10
C ARG A 41 3.56 -1.91 -3.55
N ILE A 42 2.64 -2.27 -4.44
CA ILE A 42 1.34 -2.85 -4.11
C ILE A 42 1.21 -4.17 -4.84
N GLU A 43 0.79 -5.19 -4.10
CA GLU A 43 0.41 -6.50 -4.62
C GLU A 43 -1.04 -6.74 -4.26
N GLY A 44 -1.92 -6.73 -5.26
CA GLY A 44 -3.34 -7.00 -5.06
C GLY A 44 -3.71 -8.45 -5.34
N GLY A 45 -4.95 -8.76 -5.03
CA GLY A 45 -5.48 -10.11 -5.11
C GLY A 45 -6.93 -10.21 -4.70
N ILE A 46 -7.39 -11.45 -4.60
CA ILE A 46 -8.77 -11.79 -4.22
C ILE A 46 -8.76 -12.42 -2.83
N TRP A 47 -9.69 -11.98 -1.98
CA TRP A 47 -9.90 -12.54 -0.65
C TRP A 47 -10.96 -13.65 -0.64
N HIS A 48 -10.60 -14.84 -0.12
CA HIS A 48 -11.42 -16.05 -0.11
C HIS A 48 -11.98 -16.46 1.28
N ASN A 49 -12.03 -15.54 2.26
CA ASN A 49 -12.58 -15.74 3.61
C ASN A 49 -12.49 -17.17 4.23
N PRO A 50 -11.31 -17.62 4.73
CA PRO A 50 -10.01 -16.96 4.66
C PRO A 50 -9.18 -17.44 3.46
N GLY A 51 -8.38 -16.54 2.90
CA GLY A 51 -7.40 -16.89 1.88
C GLY A 51 -7.05 -15.67 1.04
N PHE A 52 -5.80 -15.51 0.68
CA PHE A 52 -5.36 -14.45 -0.23
C PHE A 52 -4.81 -15.12 -1.49
N GLU A 53 -5.48 -14.86 -2.61
CA GLU A 53 -5.01 -15.26 -3.94
C GLU A 53 -4.27 -14.09 -4.56
N ALA A 54 -2.94 -14.18 -4.63
CA ALA A 54 -2.12 -13.15 -5.25
C ALA A 54 -2.32 -13.13 -6.77
N ARG A 55 -2.40 -11.92 -7.34
CA ARG A 55 -2.70 -11.70 -8.75
C ARG A 55 -1.55 -10.96 -9.43
N ILE A 56 -0.88 -11.64 -10.36
CA ILE A 56 0.31 -11.09 -11.05
C ILE A 56 -0.03 -9.91 -11.97
N ASP A 57 -1.27 -9.87 -12.42
CA ASP A 57 -1.89 -8.78 -13.16
C ASP A 57 -2.24 -7.56 -12.27
N CYS A 58 -2.19 -7.71 -10.94
CA CYS A 58 -2.48 -6.67 -9.97
C CYS A 58 -1.23 -6.27 -9.18
N ILE A 59 -0.14 -5.93 -9.88
CA ILE A 59 1.11 -5.47 -9.26
C ILE A 59 1.40 -4.05 -9.72
N TRP A 60 1.69 -3.18 -8.75
CA TRP A 60 2.18 -1.84 -9.00
C TRP A 60 3.51 -1.63 -8.30
N ASP A 61 4.46 -1.06 -9.03
CA ASP A 61 5.77 -0.66 -8.52
C ASP A 61 5.83 0.87 -8.50
N GLY A 62 6.19 1.40 -7.34
CA GLY A 62 6.31 2.84 -7.09
C GLY A 62 7.74 3.35 -7.27
N GLY A 63 7.95 4.56 -6.79
CA GLY A 63 9.27 5.15 -6.65
C GLY A 63 10.15 4.40 -5.66
N ASP A 64 11.44 4.71 -5.71
CA ASP A 64 12.47 4.21 -4.81
C ASP A 64 13.19 5.41 -4.15
N PRO A 65 13.54 5.37 -2.85
CA PRO A 65 14.32 6.43 -2.24
C PRO A 65 15.71 6.60 -2.89
N PRO A 66 16.33 7.80 -2.81
CA PRO A 66 15.89 8.95 -2.02
C PRO A 66 14.82 9.77 -2.73
N LEU A 67 13.76 10.09 -1.99
CA LEU A 67 12.71 11.04 -2.38
C LEU A 67 12.52 12.01 -1.22
N ASP A 68 12.06 13.23 -1.51
CA ASP A 68 11.55 14.11 -0.48
C ASP A 68 10.09 13.77 -0.12
N VAL A 69 9.56 14.42 0.91
CA VAL A 69 8.20 14.14 1.40
C VAL A 69 7.14 14.47 0.35
N GLN A 70 7.36 15.50 -0.48
CA GLN A 70 6.41 15.91 -1.51
C GLN A 70 6.35 14.88 -2.64
N ALA A 71 7.50 14.46 -3.16
CA ALA A 71 7.59 13.42 -4.18
C ALA A 71 7.05 12.08 -3.68
N ALA A 72 7.31 11.73 -2.41
CA ALA A 72 6.73 10.55 -1.79
C ALA A 72 5.21 10.64 -1.65
N HIS A 73 4.67 11.83 -1.31
CA HIS A 73 3.23 12.05 -1.27
C HIS A 73 2.58 11.87 -2.64
N GLU A 74 3.14 12.46 -3.69
CA GLU A 74 2.66 12.32 -5.07
C GLU A 74 2.71 10.86 -5.56
N ASN A 75 3.79 10.13 -5.23
CA ASN A 75 3.88 8.70 -5.47
C ASN A 75 2.75 7.91 -4.78
N ASN A 76 2.50 8.21 -3.51
CA ASN A 76 1.47 7.52 -2.74
C ASN A 76 0.05 7.86 -3.24
N LEU A 77 -0.16 9.05 -3.84
CA LEU A 77 -1.42 9.36 -4.54
C LEU A 77 -1.57 8.51 -5.81
N ALA A 78 -0.49 8.28 -6.58
CA ALA A 78 -0.54 7.39 -7.73
C ALA A 78 -0.85 5.93 -7.34
N ALA A 79 -0.34 5.49 -6.18
CA ALA A 79 -0.66 4.19 -5.60
C ALA A 79 -2.16 4.04 -5.29
N ILE A 80 -2.84 5.11 -4.82
CA ILE A 80 -4.30 5.12 -4.59
C ILE A 80 -5.05 4.96 -5.92
N GLU A 81 -4.65 5.69 -6.95
CA GLU A 81 -5.29 5.60 -8.26
C GLU A 81 -5.15 4.20 -8.87
N PHE A 82 -4.00 3.55 -8.67
CA PHE A 82 -3.83 2.14 -9.01
C PHE A 82 -4.82 1.23 -8.25
N ILE A 83 -4.90 1.33 -6.92
CA ILE A 83 -5.85 0.51 -6.12
C ILE A 83 -7.28 0.69 -6.63
N ARG A 84 -7.67 1.92 -6.97
CA ARG A 84 -9.00 2.24 -7.52
C ARG A 84 -9.22 1.64 -8.91
N SER A 85 -8.20 1.61 -9.78
CA SER A 85 -8.32 1.04 -11.12
C SER A 85 -8.45 -0.48 -11.14
N GLU A 86 -7.99 -1.16 -10.09
CA GLU A 86 -8.08 -2.62 -9.93
C GLU A 86 -9.47 -3.10 -9.46
N LEU A 87 -10.35 -2.17 -9.10
CA LEU A 87 -11.75 -2.49 -8.82
C LEU A 87 -12.52 -2.72 -10.14
N PRO A 88 -13.45 -3.70 -10.20
CA PRO A 88 -13.92 -4.55 -9.10
C PRO A 88 -13.20 -5.92 -9.00
N GLU A 89 -12.14 -6.16 -9.76
CA GLU A 89 -11.54 -7.50 -9.89
C GLU A 89 -10.72 -7.92 -8.66
N HIS A 90 -10.16 -6.95 -7.94
CA HIS A 90 -9.29 -7.17 -6.78
C HIS A 90 -9.85 -6.46 -5.54
N ASP A 91 -9.89 -7.18 -4.40
CA ASP A 91 -10.52 -6.71 -3.16
C ASP A 91 -9.63 -6.85 -1.91
N ALA A 92 -8.37 -7.22 -2.11
CA ALA A 92 -7.36 -7.29 -1.06
C ALA A 92 -5.98 -6.89 -1.57
N PHE A 93 -5.22 -6.21 -0.72
CA PHE A 93 -3.92 -5.64 -1.09
C PHE A 93 -2.87 -5.88 0.00
N ILE A 94 -1.63 -6.07 -0.43
CA ILE A 94 -0.42 -6.07 0.40
C ILE A 94 0.42 -4.87 -0.05
N ILE A 95 0.86 -4.07 0.92
CA ILE A 95 1.65 -2.86 0.66
C ILE A 95 3.08 -3.08 1.16
N THR A 96 4.06 -2.76 0.31
CA THR A 96 5.45 -2.56 0.74
C THR A 96 5.72 -1.08 0.88
N SER A 97 6.31 -0.71 2.01
CA SER A 97 6.64 0.68 2.35
C SER A 97 8.10 0.80 2.75
N LEU A 98 8.76 1.85 2.25
CA LEU A 98 10.15 2.17 2.57
C LEU A 98 10.21 3.52 3.31
N PRO A 99 11.18 3.73 4.21
CA PRO A 99 11.41 5.06 4.78
C PRO A 99 11.75 6.08 3.68
N ILE A 100 11.18 7.28 3.79
CA ILE A 100 11.56 8.44 2.97
C ILE A 100 12.96 8.86 3.42
N ALA A 101 13.99 8.24 2.87
CA ALA A 101 15.37 8.58 3.15
C ALA A 101 15.78 9.84 2.38
N GLY A 102 15.46 11.01 2.94
CA GLY A 102 16.18 12.25 2.67
C GLY A 102 17.29 12.39 3.71
N ARG A 103 18.56 12.40 3.29
CA ARG A 103 19.72 12.59 4.20
C ARG A 103 19.48 13.77 5.16
N VAL A 104 19.70 13.56 6.46
CA VAL A 104 20.38 14.58 7.28
C VAL A 104 21.86 14.57 6.96
#